data_AF-A0A120GCU8-F1
#
_entry.id   AF-A0A120GCU8-F1
#
_cell.length_a   1.000
_cell.length_b   1.000
_cell.length_c   1.000
_cell.angle_alpha   90.00
_cell.angle_beta   90.00
_cell.angle_gamma   90.00
#
_symmetry.space_group_name_H-M   'P 1'
#
loop_
_entity.id
_entity.type
_entity.pdbx_description
1 polymer ?
#
loop_
_entity_poly.entity_id
_entity_poly.type
_entity_poly.pdbx_seq_one_letter_code
_entity_poly.pdbx_strand_id
1 'polypeptide(L)'
;MKTMKYSTSLFALAAAAGWATTPLAAQDFADDESTEIQSEYDADAAEAQAEYDKDAAEALAEFEEEVAEIEEERAEAQRELEAVLNDPTASAEDIAEAQADFDEKMAELDEELAEEEAELAEELADIEKDLQEDLADIEEDRLEDLDDQGEDIADAEEDAREAAEEAEEEAREAAEEAEEEAREAAEEAEEEAREAAEEAEEEAREAAEEAAEEAAEEEAEEDAEDDFDD
;
A
#
# COMPACT_ATOMS: atom_id res chain seq x y z
N MET A 1 37.13 38.84 -30.81
CA MET A 1 35.74 38.33 -30.72
C MET A 1 35.74 36.81 -30.87
N LYS A 2 36.10 36.10 -29.81
CA LYS A 2 35.77 34.68 -29.61
C LYS A 2 34.76 34.69 -28.48
N THR A 3 33.51 34.44 -28.81
CA THR A 3 32.43 34.26 -27.83
C THR A 3 32.74 32.98 -27.07
N MET A 4 33.17 33.11 -25.82
CA MET A 4 33.34 31.99 -24.90
C MET A 4 31.98 31.33 -24.71
N LYS A 5 31.91 30.07 -25.12
CA LYS A 5 30.79 29.18 -24.90
C LYS A 5 31.07 28.44 -23.60
N TYR A 6 30.85 29.10 -22.45
CA TYR A 6 30.91 28.43 -21.15
C TYR A 6 29.57 28.42 -20.40
N SER A 7 28.50 28.96 -21.01
CA SER A 7 27.16 29.00 -20.40
C SER A 7 26.28 27.82 -20.85
N THR A 8 26.76 26.58 -20.84
CA THR A 8 25.87 25.46 -21.26
C THR A 8 26.11 24.11 -20.61
N SER A 9 26.96 24.00 -19.57
CA SER A 9 27.24 22.69 -18.95
C SER A 9 26.75 22.52 -17.52
N LEU A 10 26.48 23.59 -16.76
CA LEU A 10 25.99 23.46 -15.37
C LEU A 10 24.47 23.28 -15.26
N PHE A 11 23.68 23.70 -16.26
CA PHE A 11 22.24 23.44 -16.31
C PHE A 11 21.86 21.98 -16.66
N ALA A 12 22.84 21.08 -16.85
CA ALA A 12 22.59 19.69 -17.21
C ALA A 12 22.44 18.75 -15.98
N LEU A 13 22.68 19.24 -14.75
CA LEU A 13 22.57 18.41 -13.55
C LEU A 13 21.23 18.55 -12.80
N ALA A 14 20.33 19.45 -13.21
CA ALA A 14 18.98 19.56 -12.64
C ALA A 14 17.93 18.67 -13.35
N ALA A 15 18.36 17.77 -14.26
CA ALA A 15 17.45 16.98 -15.10
C ALA A 15 17.35 15.49 -14.71
N ALA A 16 17.92 15.06 -13.58
CA ALA A 16 17.92 13.66 -13.15
C ALA A 16 16.83 13.31 -12.12
N ALA A 17 16.18 14.28 -11.48
CA ALA A 17 15.06 14.05 -10.55
C ALA A 17 13.69 14.03 -11.24
N GLY A 18 13.64 13.52 -12.48
CA GLY A 18 12.40 13.27 -13.21
C GLY A 18 11.67 12.03 -12.71
N TRP A 19 11.35 11.95 -11.42
CA TRP A 19 10.38 11.00 -10.91
C TRP A 19 9.01 11.62 -11.17
N ALA A 20 8.54 11.43 -12.40
CA ALA A 20 7.14 11.66 -12.73
C ALA A 20 6.30 10.68 -11.91
N THR A 21 5.82 11.13 -10.75
CA THR A 21 4.67 10.53 -10.07
C THR A 21 3.46 10.78 -10.96
N THR A 22 3.26 9.95 -11.97
CA THR A 22 1.95 9.81 -12.59
C THR A 22 1.02 9.27 -11.50
N PRO A 23 -0.01 10.01 -11.06
CA PRO A 23 -1.00 9.45 -10.17
C PRO A 23 -1.71 8.33 -10.94
N LEU A 24 -1.38 7.09 -10.59
CA LEU A 24 -2.10 5.92 -11.05
C LEU A 24 -3.47 6.01 -10.37
N ALA A 25 -4.49 6.39 -11.14
CA ALA A 25 -5.87 6.22 -10.73
C ALA A 25 -6.17 4.72 -10.63
N ALA A 26 -5.90 4.13 -9.46
CA ALA A 26 -6.33 2.80 -9.04
C ALA A 26 -7.44 3.00 -8.00
N GLN A 27 -8.70 2.89 -8.43
CA GLN A 27 -9.60 1.82 -7.98
C GLN A 27 -9.76 1.68 -6.45
N ASP A 28 -10.43 2.65 -5.83
CA ASP A 28 -11.64 2.59 -4.95
C ASP A 28 -11.90 1.38 -4.00
N PHE A 29 -10.92 0.54 -3.69
CA PHE A 29 -11.06 -0.57 -2.72
C PHE A 29 -9.76 -0.88 -1.94
N ALA A 30 -8.94 0.14 -1.68
CA ALA A 30 -7.83 0.01 -0.72
C ALA A 30 -8.31 0.45 0.66
N ASP A 31 -8.01 -0.35 1.68
CA ASP A 31 -8.24 -0.06 3.10
C ASP A 31 -7.76 1.34 3.49
N ASP A 32 -8.58 2.03 4.29
CA ASP A 32 -8.45 3.45 4.71
C ASP A 32 -7.02 3.77 5.20
N GLU A 33 -6.42 2.86 5.99
CA GLU A 33 -5.05 3.00 6.52
C GLU A 33 -3.94 2.90 5.48
N SER A 34 -4.05 2.00 4.49
CA SER A 34 -3.02 1.88 3.44
C SER A 34 -2.90 3.16 2.62
N THR A 35 -4.02 3.89 2.47
CA THR A 35 -4.02 5.19 1.79
C THR A 35 -3.51 6.32 2.68
N GLU A 36 -3.66 6.19 4.00
CA GLU A 36 -3.13 7.14 4.97
C GLU A 36 -1.61 7.07 5.03
N ILE A 37 -1.04 5.86 5.17
CA ILE A 37 0.42 5.60 5.16
C ILE A 37 1.06 6.13 3.87
N GLN A 38 0.45 5.86 2.71
CA GLN A 38 0.98 6.38 1.44
C GLN A 38 0.93 7.91 1.38
N SER A 39 -0.12 8.53 1.93
CA SER A 39 -0.28 9.98 1.90
C SER A 39 0.68 10.72 2.83
N GLU A 40 1.01 10.12 3.98
CA GLU A 40 2.01 10.62 4.92
C GLU A 40 3.41 10.54 4.29
N TYR A 41 3.77 9.37 3.76
CA TYR A 41 5.02 9.20 3.00
C TYR A 41 5.17 10.23 1.87
N ASP A 42 4.14 10.41 1.05
CA ASP A 42 4.18 11.36 -0.07
C ASP A 42 4.33 12.81 0.43
N ALA A 43 3.78 13.14 1.61
CA ALA A 43 3.89 14.46 2.21
C ALA A 43 5.30 14.71 2.77
N ASP A 44 5.85 13.76 3.52
CA ASP A 44 7.18 13.88 4.13
C ASP A 44 8.28 13.90 3.07
N ALA A 45 8.17 13.04 2.04
CA ALA A 45 9.09 13.08 0.91
C ALA A 45 9.02 14.40 0.13
N ALA A 46 7.83 15.01 0.04
CA ALA A 46 7.67 16.31 -0.58
C ALA A 46 8.24 17.45 0.28
N GLU A 47 8.17 17.34 1.62
CA GLU A 47 8.80 18.28 2.55
C GLU A 47 10.32 18.22 2.45
N ALA A 48 10.91 17.03 2.51
CA ALA A 48 12.36 16.82 2.35
C ALA A 48 12.86 17.39 1.01
N GLN A 49 12.15 17.12 -0.10
CA GLN A 49 12.50 17.68 -1.40
C GLN A 49 12.41 19.23 -1.42
N ALA A 50 11.43 19.81 -0.73
CA ALA A 50 11.28 21.26 -0.67
C ALA A 50 12.39 21.93 0.15
N GLU A 51 12.89 21.25 1.20
CA GLU A 51 14.05 21.69 1.98
C GLU A 51 15.32 21.64 1.13
N TYR A 52 15.59 20.52 0.43
CA TYR A 52 16.67 20.41 -0.55
C TYR A 52 16.63 21.53 -1.59
N ASP A 53 15.46 21.77 -2.20
CA ASP A 53 15.33 22.79 -3.25
C ASP A 53 15.61 24.19 -2.69
N LYS A 54 15.24 24.45 -1.44
CA LYS A 54 15.51 25.72 -0.77
C LYS A 54 17.00 25.91 -0.52
N ASP A 55 17.66 24.90 0.04
CA ASP A 55 19.06 25.02 0.44
C ASP A 55 19.99 25.05 -0.77
N ALA A 56 19.70 24.24 -1.80
CA ALA A 56 20.40 24.31 -3.09
C ALA A 56 20.23 25.68 -3.77
N ALA A 57 19.06 26.32 -3.64
CA ALA A 57 18.84 27.66 -4.17
C ALA A 57 19.58 28.75 -3.38
N GLU A 58 19.77 28.56 -2.07
CA GLU A 58 20.57 29.46 -1.22
C GLU A 58 22.05 29.39 -1.60
N ALA A 59 22.63 28.19 -1.68
CA ALA A 59 24.01 27.96 -2.11
C ALA A 59 24.29 28.55 -3.52
N LEU A 60 23.37 28.34 -4.47
CA LEU A 60 23.50 28.92 -5.81
C LEU A 60 23.43 30.45 -5.80
N ALA A 61 22.62 31.05 -4.91
CA ALA A 61 22.51 32.49 -4.83
C ALA A 61 23.78 33.14 -4.24
N GLU A 62 24.41 32.49 -3.26
CA GLU A 62 25.70 32.91 -2.70
C GLU A 62 26.81 32.84 -3.77
N PHE A 63 26.92 31.73 -4.49
CA PHE A 63 27.85 31.61 -5.62
C PHE A 63 27.60 32.66 -6.72
N GLU A 64 26.34 32.97 -7.04
CA GLU A 64 26.01 34.02 -8.01
C GLU A 64 26.46 35.42 -7.54
N GLU A 65 26.47 35.69 -6.24
CA GLU A 65 26.99 36.94 -5.65
C GLU A 65 28.51 37.02 -5.84
N GLU A 66 29.24 35.97 -5.47
CA GLU A 66 30.71 35.91 -5.62
C GLU A 66 31.16 36.03 -7.08
N VAL A 67 30.47 35.33 -8.00
CA VAL A 67 30.73 35.46 -9.45
C VAL A 67 30.52 36.90 -9.93
N ALA A 68 29.54 37.61 -9.39
CA ALA A 68 29.30 39.01 -9.75
C ALA A 68 30.43 39.94 -9.26
N GLU A 69 31.01 39.67 -8.09
CA GLU A 69 32.18 40.39 -7.58
C GLU A 69 33.40 40.15 -8.48
N ILE A 70 33.69 38.89 -8.82
CA ILE A 70 34.76 38.50 -9.74
C ILE A 70 34.58 39.17 -11.12
N GLU A 71 33.36 39.22 -11.65
CA GLU A 71 33.07 39.89 -12.91
C GLU A 71 33.27 41.41 -12.84
N GLU A 72 32.99 42.04 -11.69
CA GLU A 72 33.27 43.46 -11.47
C GLU A 72 34.77 43.73 -11.46
N GLU A 73 35.56 42.94 -10.73
CA GLU A 73 37.02 43.05 -10.69
C GLU A 73 37.64 42.86 -12.07
N ARG A 74 37.14 41.87 -12.82
CA ARG A 74 37.54 41.65 -14.21
C ARG A 74 37.25 42.86 -15.09
N ALA A 75 36.08 43.48 -14.93
CA ALA A 75 35.70 44.66 -15.69
C ALA A 75 36.58 45.87 -15.30
N GLU A 76 36.98 45.98 -14.04
CA GLU A 76 37.93 47.00 -13.59
C GLU A 76 39.32 46.80 -14.21
N ALA A 77 39.88 45.58 -14.13
CA ALA A 77 41.17 45.26 -14.76
C ALA A 77 41.17 45.55 -16.27
N GLN A 78 40.06 45.27 -16.96
CA GLN A 78 39.89 45.63 -18.38
C GLN A 78 39.90 47.14 -18.62
N ARG A 79 39.24 47.93 -17.76
CA ARG A 79 39.23 49.40 -17.86
C ARG A 79 40.62 49.98 -17.60
N GLU A 80 41.37 49.44 -16.64
CA GLU A 80 42.75 49.86 -16.36
C GLU A 80 43.66 49.63 -17.58
N LEU A 81 43.61 48.43 -18.17
CA LEU A 81 44.37 48.12 -19.39
C LEU A 81 43.96 49.05 -20.55
N GLU A 82 42.66 49.24 -20.77
CA GLU A 82 42.15 50.09 -21.84
C GLU A 82 42.55 51.56 -21.66
N ALA A 83 42.66 52.05 -20.42
CA ALA A 83 43.12 53.40 -20.14
C ALA A 83 44.59 53.60 -20.57
N VAL A 84 45.48 52.63 -20.29
CA VAL A 84 46.88 52.67 -20.72
C VAL A 84 47.00 52.57 -22.24
N LEU A 85 46.23 51.68 -22.87
CA LEU A 85 46.25 51.50 -24.33
C LEU A 85 45.76 52.73 -25.10
N ASN A 86 44.82 53.50 -24.52
CA ASN A 86 44.28 54.71 -25.13
C ASN A 86 45.09 55.98 -24.80
N ASP A 87 46.09 55.91 -23.92
CA ASP A 87 46.96 57.04 -23.63
C ASP A 87 47.98 57.22 -24.78
N PRO A 88 47.91 58.33 -25.56
CA PRO A 88 48.85 58.57 -26.64
C PRO A 88 50.30 58.84 -26.17
N THR A 89 50.51 59.02 -24.87
CA THR A 89 51.83 59.23 -24.25
C THR A 89 52.44 57.97 -23.66
N ALA A 90 51.68 56.87 -23.55
CA ALA A 90 52.17 55.59 -23.07
C ALA A 90 53.29 55.07 -23.99
N SER A 91 54.38 54.64 -23.37
CA SER A 91 55.47 53.98 -24.08
C SER A 91 55.14 52.51 -24.34
N ALA A 92 55.92 51.87 -25.21
CA ALA A 92 55.77 50.43 -25.45
C ALA A 92 56.11 49.59 -24.20
N GLU A 93 56.90 50.13 -23.28
CA GLU A 93 57.24 49.46 -22.01
C GLU A 93 56.03 49.53 -21.06
N ASP A 94 55.41 50.71 -20.92
CA ASP A 94 54.20 50.89 -20.09
C ASP A 94 53.04 50.01 -20.57
N ILE A 95 52.87 49.88 -21.88
CA ILE A 95 51.85 49.00 -22.47
C ILE A 95 52.15 47.53 -22.18
N ALA A 96 53.42 47.12 -22.26
CA ALA A 96 53.79 45.72 -22.00
C ALA A 96 53.66 45.35 -20.51
N GLU A 97 53.97 46.29 -19.61
CA GLU A 97 53.76 46.13 -18.16
C GLU A 97 52.27 46.03 -17.85
N ALA A 98 51.44 46.95 -18.35
CA ALA A 98 49.98 46.90 -18.14
C ALA A 98 49.34 45.62 -18.71
N GLN A 99 49.86 45.09 -19.83
CA GLN A 99 49.40 43.81 -20.38
C GLN A 99 49.79 42.63 -19.48
N ALA A 100 51.01 42.64 -18.92
CA ALA A 100 51.45 41.59 -18.00
C ALA A 100 50.64 41.61 -16.70
N ASP A 101 50.41 42.78 -16.12
CA ASP A 101 49.60 42.96 -14.90
C ASP A 101 48.14 42.52 -15.14
N PHE A 102 47.58 42.83 -16.31
CA PHE A 102 46.25 42.36 -16.69
C PHE A 102 46.19 40.83 -16.82
N ASP A 103 47.17 40.23 -17.50
CA ASP A 103 47.22 38.77 -17.66
C ASP A 103 47.41 38.06 -16.30
N GLU A 104 48.17 38.65 -15.37
CA GLU A 104 48.33 38.17 -13.98
C GLU A 104 47.01 38.24 -13.21
N LYS A 105 46.36 39.41 -13.16
CA LYS A 105 45.04 39.57 -12.51
C LYS A 105 43.99 38.62 -13.10
N MET A 106 44.00 38.43 -14.42
CA MET A 106 43.06 37.50 -15.05
C MET A 106 43.30 36.05 -14.64
N ALA A 107 44.56 35.65 -14.42
CA ALA A 107 44.88 34.32 -13.95
C ALA A 107 44.47 34.12 -12.48
N GLU A 108 44.63 35.14 -11.64
CA GLU A 108 44.17 35.13 -10.25
C GLU A 108 42.64 35.00 -10.17
N LEU A 109 41.90 35.81 -10.92
CA LEU A 109 40.42 35.74 -10.97
C LEU A 109 39.91 34.43 -11.57
N ASP A 110 40.62 33.84 -12.54
CA ASP A 110 40.28 32.50 -13.07
C ASP A 110 40.56 31.39 -12.04
N GLU A 111 41.52 31.56 -11.12
CA GLU A 111 41.79 30.64 -10.00
C GLU A 111 40.73 30.78 -8.90
N GLU A 112 40.40 32.01 -8.50
CA GLU A 112 39.33 32.32 -7.54
C GLU A 112 37.98 31.75 -7.99
N LEU A 113 37.58 32.00 -9.25
CA LEU A 113 36.36 31.41 -9.80
C LEU A 113 36.36 29.88 -9.74
N ALA A 114 37.53 29.24 -9.94
CA ALA A 114 37.63 27.79 -9.88
C ALA A 114 37.56 27.25 -8.44
N GLU A 115 37.99 28.03 -7.45
CA GLU A 115 37.81 27.73 -6.03
C GLU A 115 36.33 27.84 -5.65
N GLU A 116 35.66 28.94 -6.00
CA GLU A 116 34.21 29.13 -5.76
C GLU A 116 33.36 28.04 -6.44
N GLU A 117 33.69 27.65 -7.68
CA GLU A 117 33.02 26.54 -8.38
C GLU A 117 33.21 25.20 -7.64
N ALA A 118 34.34 25.01 -6.96
CA ALA A 118 34.62 23.79 -6.20
C ALA A 118 33.90 23.79 -4.85
N GLU A 119 33.82 24.94 -4.17
CA GLU A 119 33.07 25.09 -2.91
C GLU A 119 31.57 24.85 -3.12
N LEU A 120 30.97 25.46 -4.15
CA LEU A 120 29.58 25.19 -4.52
C LEU A 120 29.32 23.70 -4.80
N ALA A 121 30.27 23.04 -5.47
CA ALA A 121 30.13 21.61 -5.79
C ALA A 121 30.21 20.72 -4.54
N GLU A 122 30.99 21.11 -3.52
CA GLU A 122 31.05 20.42 -2.23
C GLU A 122 29.76 20.63 -1.44
N GLU A 123 29.28 21.87 -1.35
CA GLU A 123 28.04 22.21 -0.64
C GLU A 123 26.82 21.51 -1.24
N LEU A 124 26.67 21.52 -2.57
CA LEU A 124 25.59 20.79 -3.24
C LEU A 124 25.67 19.27 -3.03
N ALA A 125 26.88 18.70 -2.90
CA ALA A 125 27.05 17.28 -2.63
C ALA A 125 26.64 16.92 -1.20
N ASP A 126 26.91 17.80 -0.23
CA ASP A 126 26.46 17.65 1.15
C ASP A 126 24.94 17.79 1.25
N ILE A 127 24.34 18.79 0.60
CA ILE A 127 22.88 18.97 0.53
C ILE A 127 22.19 17.75 -0.13
N GLU A 128 22.77 17.19 -1.20
CA GLU A 128 22.25 15.96 -1.82
C GLU A 128 22.35 14.76 -0.87
N LYS A 129 23.43 14.67 -0.10
CA LYS A 129 23.64 13.60 0.87
C LYS A 129 22.60 13.69 1.99
N ASP A 130 22.32 14.88 2.50
CA ASP A 130 21.31 15.08 3.55
C ASP A 130 19.91 14.67 3.04
N LEU A 131 19.53 15.06 1.82
CA LEU A 131 18.28 14.59 1.20
C LEU A 131 18.22 13.05 1.08
N GLN A 132 19.33 12.39 0.75
CA GLN A 132 19.38 10.93 0.66
C GLN A 132 19.22 10.27 2.02
N GLU A 133 19.73 10.88 3.09
CA GLU A 133 19.55 10.41 4.46
C GLU A 133 18.09 10.58 4.88
N ASP A 134 17.49 11.75 4.67
CA ASP A 134 16.08 12.02 5.01
C ASP A 134 15.12 11.07 4.29
N LEU A 135 15.31 10.85 2.97
CA LEU A 135 14.47 9.93 2.20
C LEU A 135 14.66 8.47 2.63
N ALA A 136 15.83 8.09 3.13
CA ALA A 136 16.05 6.75 3.65
C ALA A 136 15.33 6.55 4.99
N ASP A 137 15.38 7.54 5.86
CA ASP A 137 14.68 7.53 7.15
C ASP A 137 13.15 7.49 6.93
N ILE A 138 12.61 8.31 6.02
CA ILE A 138 11.18 8.31 5.66
C ILE A 138 10.72 6.94 5.11
N GLU A 139 11.55 6.26 4.31
CA GLU A 139 11.23 4.93 3.79
C GLU A 139 11.33 3.85 4.88
N GLU A 140 12.26 3.99 5.84
CA GLU A 140 12.35 3.09 6.99
C GLU A 140 11.07 3.18 7.83
N ASP A 141 10.64 4.40 8.20
CA ASP A 141 9.40 4.63 8.96
C ASP A 141 8.19 4.03 8.24
N ARG A 142 8.05 4.25 6.93
CA ARG A 142 6.98 3.65 6.13
C ARG A 142 6.98 2.12 6.15
N LEU A 143 8.17 1.51 6.10
CA LEU A 143 8.28 0.05 6.10
C LEU A 143 7.91 -0.54 7.47
N GLU A 144 8.21 0.17 8.56
CA GLU A 144 7.75 -0.21 9.91
C GLU A 144 6.22 -0.17 10.00
N ASP A 145 5.57 0.91 9.53
CA ASP A 145 4.11 1.04 9.54
C ASP A 145 3.42 -0.07 8.72
N LEU A 146 4.01 -0.45 7.58
CA LEU A 146 3.49 -1.53 6.74
C LEU A 146 3.69 -2.92 7.35
N ASP A 147 4.75 -3.14 8.13
CA ASP A 147 4.98 -4.39 8.85
C ASP A 147 3.94 -4.54 9.97
N ASP A 148 3.73 -3.48 10.76
CA ASP A 148 2.71 -3.42 11.82
C ASP A 148 1.30 -3.70 11.24
N GLN A 149 0.94 -3.03 10.13
CA GLN A 149 -0.33 -3.31 9.42
C GLN A 149 -0.41 -4.76 8.93
N GLY A 150 0.70 -5.34 8.49
CA GLY A 150 0.78 -6.73 8.06
C GLY A 150 0.52 -7.72 9.19
N GLU A 151 1.03 -7.44 10.39
CA GLU A 151 0.77 -8.24 11.59
C GLU A 151 -0.72 -8.16 11.99
N ASP A 152 -1.31 -6.97 12.02
CA ASP A 152 -2.73 -6.77 12.36
C ASP A 152 -3.67 -7.52 11.39
N ILE A 153 -3.35 -7.54 10.09
CA ILE A 153 -4.10 -8.31 9.10
C ILE A 153 -3.97 -9.81 9.36
N ALA A 154 -2.77 -10.29 9.68
CA ALA A 154 -2.53 -11.70 9.95
C ALA A 154 -3.31 -12.19 11.19
N ASP A 155 -3.32 -11.40 12.27
CA ASP A 155 -4.08 -11.67 13.48
C ASP A 155 -5.59 -11.70 13.19
N ALA A 156 -6.09 -10.74 12.40
CA ALA A 156 -7.50 -10.70 12.00
C ALA A 156 -7.91 -11.91 11.12
N GLU A 157 -7.01 -12.40 10.26
CA GLU A 157 -7.24 -13.63 9.47
C GLU A 157 -7.27 -14.88 10.36
N GLU A 158 -6.42 -14.96 11.39
CA GLU A 158 -6.43 -16.06 12.36
C GLU A 158 -7.74 -16.07 13.16
N ASP A 159 -8.16 -14.94 13.71
CA ASP A 159 -9.41 -14.78 14.44
C ASP A 159 -10.63 -15.17 13.58
N ALA A 160 -10.67 -14.70 12.32
CA ALA A 160 -11.74 -15.03 11.39
C ALA A 160 -11.81 -16.53 11.07
N ARG A 161 -10.64 -17.19 11.01
CA ARG A 161 -10.55 -18.62 10.79
C ARG A 161 -11.00 -19.42 12.00
N GLU A 162 -10.57 -19.05 13.22
CA GLU A 162 -11.04 -19.71 14.45
C GLU A 162 -12.56 -19.59 14.59
N ALA A 163 -13.12 -18.41 14.35
CA ALA A 163 -14.56 -18.19 14.39
C ALA A 163 -15.31 -19.04 13.34
N ALA A 164 -14.74 -19.24 12.16
CA ALA A 164 -15.32 -20.09 11.12
C ALA A 164 -15.26 -21.58 11.51
N GLU A 165 -14.18 -22.03 12.13
CA GLU A 165 -14.02 -23.41 12.63
C GLU A 165 -15.02 -23.70 13.77
N GLU A 166 -15.19 -22.77 14.72
CA GLU A 166 -16.17 -22.87 15.80
C GLU A 166 -17.61 -22.93 15.26
N ALA A 167 -17.95 -22.06 14.31
CA ALA A 167 -19.27 -22.07 13.68
C ALA A 167 -19.55 -23.37 12.88
N GLU A 168 -18.53 -23.99 12.26
CA GLU A 168 -18.68 -25.28 11.59
C GLU A 168 -18.94 -26.41 12.60
N GLU A 169 -18.25 -26.40 13.74
CA GLU A 169 -18.43 -27.38 14.82
C GLU A 169 -19.85 -27.27 15.41
N GLU A 170 -20.29 -26.07 15.80
CA GLU A 170 -21.65 -25.84 16.31
C GLU A 170 -22.72 -26.28 15.30
N ALA A 171 -22.53 -25.99 14.01
CA ALA A 171 -23.46 -26.40 12.96
C ALA A 171 -23.50 -27.93 12.78
N ARG A 172 -22.37 -28.63 12.97
CA ARG A 172 -22.33 -30.09 12.94
C ARG A 172 -23.05 -30.68 14.14
N GLU A 173 -22.79 -30.19 15.35
CA GLU A 173 -23.46 -30.67 16.57
C GLU A 173 -24.97 -30.51 16.48
N ALA A 174 -25.45 -29.34 16.05
CA ALA A 174 -26.88 -29.08 15.87
C ALA A 174 -27.51 -30.00 14.80
N ALA A 175 -26.77 -30.36 13.75
CA ALA A 175 -27.25 -31.29 12.74
C ALA A 175 -27.32 -32.74 13.26
N GLU A 176 -26.35 -33.16 14.10
CA GLU A 176 -26.35 -34.47 14.74
C GLU A 176 -27.51 -34.61 15.74
N GLU A 177 -27.75 -33.60 16.59
CA GLU A 177 -28.88 -33.56 17.53
C GLU A 177 -30.22 -33.65 16.78
N ALA A 178 -30.38 -32.87 15.70
CA ALA A 178 -31.59 -32.93 14.87
C ALA A 178 -31.79 -34.29 14.18
N GLU A 179 -30.72 -34.99 13.78
CA GLU A 179 -30.82 -36.33 13.21
C GLU A 179 -31.25 -37.36 14.27
N GLU A 180 -30.73 -37.26 15.50
CA GLU A 180 -31.09 -38.13 16.61
C GLU A 180 -32.56 -37.95 16.99
N GLU A 181 -33.02 -36.71 17.20
CA GLU A 181 -34.43 -36.41 17.48
C GLU A 181 -35.37 -36.94 16.38
N ALA A 182 -34.97 -36.79 15.11
CA ALA A 182 -35.76 -37.29 13.98
C ALA A 182 -35.81 -38.83 13.94
N ARG A 183 -34.74 -39.52 14.35
CA ARG A 183 -34.72 -40.98 14.46
C ARG A 183 -35.62 -41.46 15.59
N GLU A 184 -35.52 -40.86 16.78
CA GLU A 184 -36.36 -41.23 17.92
C GLU A 184 -37.85 -41.05 17.61
N ALA A 185 -38.22 -39.91 17.00
CA ALA A 185 -39.60 -39.66 16.59
C ALA A 185 -40.11 -40.67 15.54
N ALA A 186 -39.24 -41.14 14.64
CA ALA A 186 -39.59 -42.16 13.66
C ALA A 186 -39.77 -43.55 14.30
N GLU A 187 -38.94 -43.90 15.28
CA GLU A 187 -39.06 -45.16 16.04
C GLU A 187 -40.34 -45.20 16.88
N GLU A 188 -40.68 -44.11 17.58
CA GLU A 188 -41.92 -43.99 18.36
C GLU A 188 -43.16 -44.12 17.45
N ALA A 189 -43.15 -43.46 16.29
CA ALA A 189 -44.22 -43.57 15.31
C ALA A 189 -44.36 -44.99 14.70
N GLU A 190 -43.25 -45.73 14.53
CA GLU A 190 -43.29 -47.13 14.07
C GLU A 190 -43.89 -48.05 15.15
N GLU A 191 -43.55 -47.83 16.42
CA GLU A 191 -44.09 -48.60 17.54
C GLU A 191 -45.58 -48.37 17.70
N GLU A 192 -46.05 -47.11 17.72
CA GLU A 192 -47.48 -46.77 17.77
C GLU A 192 -48.26 -47.39 16.60
N ALA A 193 -47.69 -47.36 15.39
CA ALA A 193 -48.31 -47.96 14.21
C ALA A 193 -48.39 -49.49 14.29
N ARG A 194 -47.40 -50.15 14.91
CA ARG A 194 -47.42 -51.60 15.14
C ARG A 194 -48.48 -51.96 16.18
N GLU A 195 -48.53 -51.27 17.31
CA GLU A 195 -49.52 -51.52 18.36
C GLU A 195 -50.95 -51.37 17.82
N ALA A 196 -51.22 -50.29 17.07
CA ALA A 196 -52.53 -50.07 16.45
C ALA A 196 -52.90 -51.17 15.43
N ALA A 197 -51.91 -51.73 14.72
CA ALA A 197 -52.14 -52.83 13.78
C ALA A 197 -52.43 -54.15 14.50
N GLU A 198 -51.74 -54.44 15.61
CA GLU A 198 -51.97 -55.62 16.44
C GLU A 198 -53.36 -55.57 17.11
N GLU A 199 -53.76 -54.42 17.67
CA GLU A 199 -55.09 -54.23 18.27
C GLU A 199 -56.20 -54.42 17.22
N ALA A 200 -56.03 -53.87 16.02
CA ALA A 200 -56.99 -54.05 14.93
C ALA A 200 -57.06 -55.52 14.44
N GLU A 201 -55.96 -56.27 14.46
CA GLU A 201 -55.95 -57.70 14.11
C GLU A 201 -56.68 -58.54 15.17
N GLU A 202 -56.49 -58.22 16.46
CA GLU A 202 -57.18 -58.89 17.57
C GLU A 202 -58.69 -58.63 17.52
N GLU A 203 -59.13 -57.37 17.36
CA GLU A 203 -60.55 -57.03 17.21
C GLU A 203 -61.18 -57.74 16.00
N ALA A 204 -60.47 -57.79 14.86
CA ALA A 204 -60.96 -58.48 13.67
C ALA A 204 -61.08 -60.00 13.88
N ARG A 205 -60.18 -60.59 14.68
CA ARG A 205 -60.22 -62.01 15.02
C ARG A 205 -61.37 -62.34 15.98
N GLU A 206 -61.55 -61.54 17.03
CA GLU A 206 -62.67 -61.70 17.96
C GLU A 206 -64.01 -61.61 17.23
N ALA A 207 -64.18 -60.59 16.36
CA ALA A 207 -65.39 -60.44 15.56
C ALA A 207 -65.62 -61.63 14.61
N ALA A 208 -64.55 -62.23 14.07
CA ALA A 208 -64.64 -63.40 13.21
C ALA A 208 -64.99 -64.68 14.00
N GLU A 209 -64.46 -64.83 15.22
CA GLU A 209 -64.80 -65.94 16.12
C GLU A 209 -66.26 -65.85 16.59
N GLU A 210 -66.72 -64.66 17.00
CA GLU A 210 -68.10 -64.41 17.43
C GLU A 210 -69.09 -64.68 16.27
N ALA A 211 -68.79 -64.21 15.06
CA ALA A 211 -69.61 -64.49 13.88
C ALA A 211 -69.64 -66.00 13.50
N ALA A 212 -68.54 -66.73 13.75
CA ALA A 212 -68.50 -68.17 13.50
C ALA A 212 -69.28 -68.95 14.57
N GLU A 213 -69.26 -68.50 15.81
CA GLU A 213 -70.02 -69.10 16.91
C GLU A 213 -71.52 -68.87 16.73
N GLU A 214 -71.95 -67.64 16.38
CA GLU A 214 -73.36 -67.35 16.02
C GLU A 214 -73.84 -68.22 14.85
N ALA A 215 -73.02 -68.37 13.79
CA ALA A 215 -73.37 -69.22 12.65
C ALA A 215 -73.48 -70.71 13.03
N ALA A 216 -72.64 -71.19 13.95
CA ALA A 216 -72.70 -72.57 14.44
C ALA A 216 -73.91 -72.80 15.37
N GLU A 217 -74.29 -71.81 16.18
CA GLU A 217 -75.53 -71.86 16.97
C GLU A 217 -76.77 -71.85 16.08
N GLU A 218 -76.83 -71.01 15.03
CA GLU A 218 -77.93 -71.03 14.05
C GLU A 218 -78.03 -72.40 13.34
N GLU A 219 -76.92 -73.00 12.89
CA GLU A 219 -76.94 -74.35 12.30
C GLU A 219 -77.44 -75.41 13.31
N ALA A 220 -77.05 -75.31 14.58
CA ALA A 220 -77.47 -76.25 15.61
C ALA A 220 -78.96 -76.10 16.00
N GLU A 221 -79.52 -74.88 15.94
CA GLU A 221 -80.95 -74.65 16.12
C GLU A 221 -81.76 -75.15 14.92
N GLU A 222 -81.30 -74.95 13.68
CA GLU A 222 -81.95 -75.53 12.48
C GLU A 222 -81.98 -77.07 12.54
N ASP A 223 -80.88 -77.72 12.92
CA ASP A 223 -80.81 -79.18 13.08
C ASP A 223 -81.70 -79.71 14.22
N ALA A 224 -81.98 -78.89 15.25
CA ALA A 224 -82.84 -79.27 16.39
C ALA A 224 -84.34 -79.08 16.12
N GLU A 225 -84.72 -78.16 15.23
CA GLU A 225 -86.10 -77.98 14.78
C GLU A 225 -86.55 -79.08 13.80
N ASP A 226 -85.62 -79.67 13.02
CA ASP A 226 -85.92 -80.76 12.07
C ASP A 226 -86.20 -82.13 12.77
N ASP A 227 -85.85 -82.29 14.05
CA ASP A 227 -86.05 -83.52 14.85
C ASP A 227 -87.36 -83.53 15.68
N PHE A 228 -88.16 -82.45 15.64
CA PHE A 228 -89.42 -82.31 16.41
C PHE A 228 -90.71 -82.54 15.59
N ASP A 229 -90.60 -82.88 14.30
CA ASP A 229 -91.72 -82.98 13.33
C ASP A 229 -92.00 -84.41 12.79
N ASP A 230 -91.61 -85.49 13.49
CA ASP A 230 -91.94 -86.91 13.14
C ASP A 230 -92.85 -87.63 14.18
#